data_AF-A0A7J8IW84-F1
#
_entry.id   AF-A0A7J8IW84-F1
#
_cell.length_a   1.000
_cell.length_b   1.000
_cell.length_c   1.000
_cell.angle_alpha   90.00
_cell.angle_beta   90.00
_cell.angle_gamma   90.00
#
_symmetry.space_group_name_H-M   'P 1'
#
loop_
_entity.id
_entity.type
_entity.pdbx_description
1 polymer ?
#
loop_
_entity_poly.entity_id
_entity_poly.type
_entity_poly.pdbx_seq_one_letter_code
_entity_poly.pdbx_strand_id
1 'polypeptide(L)'
;MENGRFAKYKYFTHVMINKTDMLMITKSGVLFVTKGTFGQLTCEWQYNFDEFTKEPFIVHGRRLRIEAKERVKSVFHAKEFGKIINFKTPEDARWILTKLEEAREPSPSL
;
A
#
# COMPACT_ATOMS: atom_id res chain seq x y z
N MET A 1 -14.24 21.84 -9.89
CA MET A 1 -13.31 21.00 -9.08
C MET A 1 -12.21 20.53 -10.03
N GLU A 2 -10.98 20.95 -9.77
CA GLU A 2 -9.83 20.64 -10.63
C GLU A 2 -9.50 19.15 -10.55
N ASN A 3 -9.61 18.45 -11.68
CA ASN A 3 -9.18 17.06 -11.80
C ASN A 3 -7.63 17.01 -11.79
N GLY A 4 -7.05 17.11 -10.59
CA GLY A 4 -5.61 16.96 -10.39
C GLY A 4 -5.13 15.57 -10.86
N ARG A 5 -3.85 15.47 -11.24
CA ARG A 5 -3.17 14.25 -11.71
C ARG A 5 -3.35 13.01 -10.81
N PHE A 6 -3.78 13.19 -9.56
CA PHE A 6 -4.03 12.12 -8.58
C PHE A 6 -5.47 11.63 -8.52
N ALA A 7 -6.41 12.24 -9.27
CA ALA A 7 -7.81 11.80 -9.39
C ALA A 7 -7.97 10.40 -10.02
N LYS A 8 -6.89 9.83 -10.56
CA LYS A 8 -6.85 8.43 -11.04
C LYS A 8 -6.87 7.41 -9.92
N TYR A 9 -6.41 7.76 -8.71
CA TYR A 9 -6.37 6.84 -7.57
C TYR A 9 -7.64 7.01 -6.75
N LYS A 10 -8.69 6.26 -7.11
CA LYS A 10 -9.91 6.20 -6.30
C LYS A 10 -9.54 5.62 -4.93
N TYR A 11 -9.59 6.48 -3.91
CA TYR A 11 -9.39 6.10 -2.51
C TYR A 11 -10.32 4.93 -2.15
N PHE A 12 -9.78 3.94 -1.45
CA PHE A 12 -10.54 2.80 -0.96
C PHE A 12 -10.64 2.84 0.57
N THR A 13 -9.49 2.77 1.25
CA THR A 13 -9.42 2.88 2.71
C THR A 13 -8.00 3.26 3.15
N HIS A 14 -7.79 3.51 4.44
CA HIS A 14 -6.46 3.61 5.02
C HIS A 14 -6.45 3.09 6.45
N VAL A 15 -5.25 2.84 6.96
CA VAL A 15 -4.99 2.50 8.35
C VAL A 15 -3.78 3.27 8.85
N MET A 16 -3.90 3.84 10.05
CA MET A 16 -2.79 4.48 10.73
C MET A 16 -1.85 3.41 11.27
N ILE A 17 -0.59 3.45 10.85
CA ILE A 17 0.47 2.57 11.35
C ILE A 17 1.01 3.10 12.68
N ASN A 18 1.14 4.42 12.76
CA ASN A 18 1.45 5.16 13.99
C ASN A 18 0.81 6.55 13.93
N LYS A 19 1.32 7.53 14.70
CA LYS A 19 0.74 8.88 14.75
C LYS A 19 0.91 9.67 13.44
N THR A 20 1.93 9.34 12.65
CA THR A 20 2.32 10.08 11.45
C THR A 20 2.15 9.25 10.19
N ASP A 21 2.33 7.94 10.29
CA ASP A 21 2.44 7.07 9.13
C ASP A 21 1.13 6.32 8.92
N MET A 22 0.72 6.19 7.67
CA MET A 22 -0.48 5.49 7.26
C MET A 22 -0.24 4.68 5.98
N LEU A 23 -0.86 3.50 5.94
CA LEU A 23 -0.97 2.71 4.73
C LEU A 23 -2.32 3.00 4.10
N MET A 24 -2.31 3.51 2.87
CA MET A 24 -3.49 3.85 2.09
C MET A 24 -3.68 2.82 0.98
N ILE A 25 -4.92 2.34 0.84
CA ILE A 25 -5.35 1.46 -0.24
C ILE A 25 -6.17 2.29 -1.23
N THR A 26 -5.89 2.09 -2.50
CA THR A 26 -6.62 2.67 -3.62
C THR A 26 -7.12 1.54 -4.52
N LYS A 27 -8.01 1.86 -5.46
CA LYS A 27 -8.49 0.87 -6.44
C LYS A 27 -7.43 0.31 -7.37
N SER A 28 -6.23 0.89 -7.44
CA SER A 28 -5.16 0.43 -8.31
C SER A 28 -3.92 -0.06 -7.56
N GLY A 29 -3.86 0.08 -6.23
CA GLY A 29 -2.65 -0.21 -5.48
C GLY A 29 -2.63 0.35 -4.07
N VAL A 30 -1.43 0.46 -3.52
CA VAL A 30 -1.16 0.92 -2.15
C VAL A 30 -0.15 2.05 -2.13
N LEU A 31 -0.29 2.93 -1.14
CA LEU A 31 0.68 3.98 -0.83
C LEU A 31 1.01 3.95 0.65
N PHE A 32 2.29 4.11 0.98
CA PHE A 32 2.72 4.38 2.33
C PHE A 32 3.03 5.86 2.47
N VAL A 33 2.28 6.53 3.33
CA VAL A 33 2.31 7.99 3.47
C VAL A 33 2.72 8.35 4.89
N THR A 34 3.68 9.26 4.99
CA THR A 34 4.17 9.82 6.25
C THR A 34 3.72 11.27 6.36
N LYS A 35 3.12 11.62 7.49
CA LYS A 35 2.78 13.00 7.85
C LYS A 35 3.97 13.66 8.55
N GLY A 36 4.59 14.63 7.89
CA GLY A 36 5.67 15.43 8.46
C GLY A 36 5.19 16.39 9.56
N THR A 37 6.15 16.98 10.28
CA THR A 37 5.93 17.84 11.44
C THR A 37 5.00 19.03 11.18
N PHE A 38 5.00 19.56 9.95
CA PHE A 38 4.15 20.68 9.53
C PHE A 38 2.87 20.25 8.80
N GLY A 39 2.46 18.99 8.93
CA GLY A 39 1.25 18.45 8.32
C GLY A 39 1.37 18.09 6.83
N GLN A 40 2.55 18.29 6.23
CA GLN A 40 2.85 17.83 4.87
C GLN A 40 2.74 16.30 4.77
N LEU A 41 2.10 15.80 3.72
CA LEU A 41 1.99 14.37 3.44
C LEU A 41 3.04 13.99 2.40
N THR A 42 3.94 13.08 2.77
CA THR A 42 4.96 12.54 1.87
C THR A 42 4.61 11.09 1.54
N CYS A 43 4.54 10.75 0.26
CA CYS A 43 4.44 9.36 -0.17
C CYS A 43 5.85 8.76 -0.20
N GLU A 44 6.15 7.87 0.75
CA GLU A 44 7.46 7.22 0.86
C GLU A 44 7.65 6.18 -0.24
N TRP A 45 6.61 5.38 -0.51
CA TRP A 45 6.58 4.42 -1.59
C TRP A 45 5.14 4.12 -1.99
N GLN A 46 4.98 3.66 -3.23
CA GLN A 46 3.71 3.21 -3.78
C GLN A 46 3.95 1.97 -4.63
N TYR A 47 2.97 1.08 -4.66
CA TYR A 47 2.94 -0.06 -5.57
C TYR A 47 1.54 -0.19 -6.15
N ASN A 48 1.48 -0.38 -7.46
CA ASN A 48 0.25 -0.80 -8.12
C ASN A 48 0.06 -2.31 -7.94
N PHE A 49 -1.18 -2.78 -8.03
CA PHE A 49 -1.48 -4.20 -7.90
C PHE A 49 -0.85 -5.04 -9.02
N ASP A 50 -0.60 -4.47 -10.21
CA ASP A 50 0.11 -5.16 -11.30
C ASP A 50 1.62 -5.35 -11.05
N GLU A 51 2.17 -4.57 -10.11
CA GLU A 51 3.58 -4.66 -9.73
C GLU A 51 3.82 -5.75 -8.67
N PHE A 52 2.78 -6.29 -8.04
CA PHE A 52 2.91 -7.30 -6.99
C PHE A 52 3.47 -8.60 -7.59
N THR A 53 4.54 -9.13 -7.01
CA THR A 53 5.14 -10.40 -7.45
C THR A 53 4.53 -11.59 -6.73
N LYS A 54 3.94 -11.36 -5.55
CA LYS A 54 3.23 -12.34 -4.73
C LYS A 54 2.04 -11.68 -4.06
N GLU A 55 1.10 -12.50 -3.62
CA GLU A 55 -0.01 -12.01 -2.80
C GLU A 55 0.51 -11.48 -1.46
N PRO A 56 0.01 -10.35 -0.94
CA PRO A 56 0.38 -9.86 0.37
C PRO A 56 0.04 -10.88 1.46
N PHE A 57 0.91 -11.03 2.46
CA PHE A 57 0.66 -11.97 3.55
C PHE A 57 1.17 -11.46 4.88
N ILE A 58 0.58 -11.96 5.97
CA ILE A 58 0.96 -11.61 7.33
C ILE A 58 2.07 -12.54 7.80
N VAL A 59 3.16 -11.94 8.27
CA VAL A 59 4.29 -12.60 8.91
C VAL A 59 4.28 -12.26 10.40
N HIS A 60 4.60 -13.23 11.27
CA HIS A 60 4.65 -13.05 12.72
C HIS A 60 3.38 -12.39 13.31
N GLY A 61 2.21 -12.72 12.76
CA GLY A 61 0.88 -12.33 13.26
C GLY A 61 0.46 -10.86 13.03
N ARG A 62 1.40 -9.93 12.87
CA ARG A 62 1.09 -8.48 12.73
C ARG A 62 1.93 -7.72 11.69
N ARG A 63 2.77 -8.40 10.92
CA ARG A 63 3.62 -7.76 9.91
C ARG A 63 3.08 -8.07 8.53
N LEU A 64 2.53 -7.09 7.82
CA LEU A 64 2.15 -7.31 6.43
C LEU A 64 3.39 -7.21 5.55
N ARG A 65 3.59 -8.21 4.69
CA ARG A 65 4.63 -8.19 3.67
C ARG A 65 3.99 -8.01 2.30
N ILE A 66 4.46 -7.01 1.57
CA ILE A 66 4.06 -6.73 0.18
C ILE A 66 5.31 -6.84 -0.69
N GLU A 67 5.31 -7.80 -1.61
CA GLU A 67 6.41 -8.02 -2.56
C GLU A 67 6.01 -7.46 -3.92
N ALA A 68 6.86 -6.61 -4.49
CA ALA A 68 6.59 -5.96 -5.77
C ALA A 68 7.87 -5.83 -6.60
N LYS A 69 7.70 -5.64 -7.90
CA LYS A 69 8.79 -5.36 -8.84
C LYS A 69 9.36 -3.98 -8.54
N GLU A 70 10.39 -3.90 -7.71
CA GLU A 70 11.07 -2.62 -7.48
C GLU A 70 11.91 -2.28 -8.72
N ARG A 71 11.51 -1.24 -9.46
CA ARG A 71 12.30 -0.72 -10.58
C ARG A 71 13.54 -0.02 -10.03
N VAL A 72 14.59 -0.78 -9.77
CA VAL A 72 15.92 -0.23 -9.55
C VAL A 72 16.31 0.57 -10.80
N LYS A 73 16.70 1.85 -10.65
CA LYS A 73 17.33 2.67 -11.71
C LYS A 73 18.75 2.16 -12.07
N SER A 74 18.99 0.86 -12.01
CA SER A 74 20.30 0.25 -12.24
C SER A 74 20.18 -0.87 -13.27
N VAL A 75 21.14 -0.91 -14.18
CA VAL A 75 21.22 -1.79 -15.38
C VAL A 75 21.44 -3.27 -15.01
N PHE A 76 21.38 -3.63 -13.73
CA PHE A 76 21.71 -4.97 -13.26
C PHE A 76 20.54 -5.56 -12.46
N HIS A 77 19.94 -6.61 -13.03
CA HIS A 77 19.07 -7.62 -12.42
C HIS A 77 18.02 -7.11 -11.43
N ALA A 78 16.75 -7.11 -11.83
CA ALA A 78 15.61 -6.91 -10.94
C ALA A 78 15.67 -7.93 -9.78
N LYS A 79 16.11 -7.49 -8.60
CA LYS A 79 16.00 -8.25 -7.36
C LYS A 79 14.59 -8.08 -6.82
N GLU A 80 13.97 -9.18 -6.39
CA GLU A 80 12.68 -9.15 -5.71
C GLU A 80 12.83 -8.47 -4.35
N PHE A 81 12.29 -7.26 -4.21
CA PHE A 81 12.26 -6.51 -2.96
C PHE A 81 10.82 -6.43 -2.45
N GLY A 82 10.63 -6.52 -1.13
CA GLY A 82 9.33 -6.37 -0.49
C GLY A 82 9.39 -5.38 0.67
N LYS A 83 8.27 -4.71 0.92
CA LYS A 83 8.08 -3.84 2.10
C LYS A 83 7.40 -4.63 3.20
N ILE A 84 7.83 -4.39 4.43
CA ILE A 84 7.22 -4.97 5.63
C ILE A 84 6.61 -3.83 6.44
N ILE A 85 5.30 -3.88 6.65
CA ILE A 85 4.55 -2.92 7.45
C ILE A 85 4.23 -3.57 8.80
N ASN A 86 4.66 -2.94 9.89
CA ASN A 86 4.45 -3.44 11.24
C ASN A 86 3.20 -2.80 11.85
N PHE A 87 2.13 -3.59 12.03
CA PHE A 87 0.92 -3.10 12.67
C PHE A 87 1.04 -3.15 14.19
N LYS A 88 0.30 -2.24 14.86
CA LYS A 88 0.21 -2.22 16.32
C LYS A 88 -0.50 -3.47 16.81
N THR A 89 -1.62 -3.84 16.17
CA THR A 89 -2.40 -5.03 16.53
C THR A 89 -2.43 -6.03 15.37
N PRO A 90 -2.58 -7.33 15.65
CA PRO A 90 -2.79 -8.34 14.61
C PRO A 90 -4.17 -8.23 13.94
N GLU A 91 -5.12 -7.53 14.57
CA GLU A 91 -6.45 -7.25 14.00
C GLU A 91 -6.34 -6.24 12.87
N ASP A 92 -5.58 -5.15 13.06
CA ASP A 92 -5.32 -4.17 12.00
C ASP A 92 -4.65 -4.83 10.79
N ALA A 93 -3.68 -5.72 11.03
CA ALA A 93 -2.98 -6.45 9.97
C ALA A 93 -3.92 -7.36 9.17
N ARG A 94 -4.84 -8.05 9.85
CA ARG A 94 -5.85 -8.90 9.20
C ARG A 94 -6.88 -8.08 8.45
N TRP A 95 -7.40 -7.04 9.07
CA TRP A 95 -8.37 -6.14 8.46
C TRP A 95 -7.82 -5.50 7.18
N ILE A 96 -6.59 -4.97 7.23
CA ILE A 96 -6.02 -4.34 6.04
C ILE A 96 -5.70 -5.34 4.94
N LEU A 97 -5.32 -6.57 5.28
CA LEU A 97 -5.10 -7.64 4.29
C LEU A 97 -6.41 -7.94 3.55
N THR A 98 -7.51 -8.13 4.28
CA THR A 98 -8.84 -8.31 3.67
C THR A 98 -9.23 -7.12 2.80
N LYS A 99 -8.96 -5.88 3.24
CA LYS A 99 -9.22 -4.69 2.42
C LYS A 99 -8.36 -4.61 1.16
N LEU A 100 -7.16 -5.17 1.16
CA LEU A 100 -6.35 -5.28 -0.07
C LEU A 100 -6.97 -6.24 -1.07
N GLU A 101 -7.48 -7.38 -0.60
CA GLU A 101 -8.16 -8.36 -1.45
C GLU A 101 -9.44 -7.77 -2.05
N GLU A 102 -10.31 -7.17 -1.23
CA GLU A 102 -11.53 -6.49 -1.68
C GLU A 102 -11.26 -5.35 -2.69
N ALA A 103 -10.12 -4.66 -2.55
CA ALA A 103 -9.75 -3.59 -3.47
C ALA A 103 -9.22 -4.10 -4.81
N ARG A 104 -8.62 -5.31 -4.82
CA ARG A 104 -8.10 -5.98 -6.02
C ARG A 104 -9.22 -6.65 -6.82
N GLU A 105 -10.23 -7.18 -6.14
CA GLU A 105 -11.40 -7.73 -6.82
C GLU A 105 -12.12 -6.63 -7.59
N PRO A 106 -12.41 -6.83 -8.90
CA PRO A 106 -13.22 -5.88 -9.63
C PRO A 106 -14.58 -5.80 -8.95
N SER A 107 -14.94 -4.62 -8.44
CA SER A 107 -16.30 -4.37 -7.98
C SER A 107 -17.25 -4.80 -9.11
N PRO A 108 -18.26 -5.65 -8.84
CA PRO A 108 -19.19 -6.06 -9.88
C PRO A 108 -19.72 -4.80 -10.54
N SER A 109 -19.53 -4.71 -11.86
CA SER A 109 -20.11 -3.65 -12.67
C SER A 109 -21.62 -3.79 -12.58
N LEU A 110 -22.22 -2.94 -11.74
CA LEU A 110 -23.66 -2.64 -11.78
C LEU A 110 -23.96 -1.79 -13.02
#